data_AF-A0A376Y605-F1
#
_entry.id   AF-A0A376Y605-F1
#
_cell.length_a   1.000
_cell.length_b   1.000
_cell.length_c   1.000
_cell.angle_alpha   90.00
_cell.angle_beta   90.00
_cell.angle_gamma   90.00
#
_symmetry.space_group_name_H-M   'P 1'
#
loop_
_entity.id
_entity.type
_entity.pdbx_description
1 polymer ?
#
loop_
_entity_poly.entity_id
_entity_poly.type
_entity_poly.pdbx_seq_one_letter_code
_entity_poly.pdbx_strand_id
1 'polypeptide(L)'
;MISVFDIFKIGIGPSSSHTVGPMKAGKQFTDDLIARNLLKDVTRVVVDVYGSLSLTGKGHHTDIAIIMGLAGNLPDTVDIDSHPQFYSGCEYSWSPDAGKRSA
;
A
#
# COMPACT_ATOMS: atom_id res chain seq x y z
N MET A 1 -24.08 12.32 4.44
CA MET A 1 -23.67 13.48 5.27
C MET A 1 -22.16 13.49 5.29
N ILE A 2 -21.51 14.61 4.99
CA ILE A 2 -20.04 14.74 5.07
C ILE A 2 -19.70 15.22 6.48
N SER A 3 -18.84 14.49 7.19
CA SER A 3 -18.40 14.84 8.54
C SER A 3 -17.14 15.72 8.52
N VAL A 4 -16.91 16.51 9.57
CA VAL A 4 -15.62 17.23 9.74
C VAL A 4 -14.43 16.27 9.80
N PHE A 5 -14.65 15.07 10.34
CA PHE A 5 -13.66 13.98 10.37
C PHE A 5 -13.40 13.37 8.98
N ASP A 6 -14.26 13.63 7.99
CA ASP A 6 -14.00 13.24 6.61
C ASP A 6 -12.99 14.16 5.92
N ILE A 7 -12.94 15.42 6.37
CA ILE A 7 -12.08 16.47 5.82
C ILE A 7 -10.71 16.46 6.50
N PHE A 8 -10.67 16.31 7.84
CA PHE A 8 -9.43 16.29 8.62
C PHE A 8 -9.15 14.88 9.13
N LYS A 9 -8.22 14.19 8.47
CA LYS A 9 -7.80 12.82 8.83
C LYS A 9 -6.33 12.81 9.21
N ILE A 10 -6.01 12.12 10.31
CA ILE A 10 -4.64 11.76 10.65
C ILE A 10 -4.16 10.73 9.61
N GLY A 11 -2.95 10.89 9.12
CA GLY A 11 -2.34 9.98 8.16
C GLY A 11 -0.87 10.33 7.90
N ILE A 12 -0.22 9.52 7.08
CA ILE A 12 1.16 9.73 6.66
C ILE A 12 1.27 10.55 5.36
N GLY A 13 2.27 11.42 5.31
CA GLY A 13 2.68 12.13 4.10
C GLY A 13 3.53 11.24 3.17
N PRO A 14 3.81 11.70 1.93
CA PRO A 14 3.60 13.07 1.42
C PRO A 14 2.23 13.32 0.78
N SER A 15 1.43 12.27 0.48
CA SER A 15 0.16 12.43 -0.26
C SER A 15 -0.93 11.50 0.24
N SER A 16 -2.13 12.04 0.50
CA SER A 16 -3.27 11.23 0.92
C SER A 16 -3.75 10.25 -0.16
N SER A 17 -3.74 10.67 -1.43
CA SER A 17 -4.19 9.83 -2.55
C SER A 17 -3.16 8.77 -2.96
N HIS A 18 -1.88 9.08 -2.83
CA HIS A 18 -0.79 8.21 -3.29
C HIS A 18 -0.08 7.45 -2.16
N THR A 19 -0.37 7.77 -0.89
CA THR A 19 0.23 7.11 0.28
C THR A 19 -0.87 6.51 1.18
N VAL A 20 -1.79 7.32 1.70
CA VAL A 20 -2.83 6.85 2.64
C VAL A 20 -3.79 5.84 1.99
N GLY A 21 -4.28 6.14 0.77
CA GLY A 21 -5.18 5.24 0.04
C GLY A 21 -4.56 3.87 -0.26
N PRO A 22 -3.39 3.81 -0.94
CA PRO A 22 -2.72 2.56 -1.26
C PRO A 22 -2.35 1.71 -0.04
N MET A 23 -1.92 2.32 1.07
CA MET A 23 -1.64 1.60 2.32
C MET A 23 -2.89 0.96 2.92
N LYS A 24 -4.02 1.69 2.95
CA LYS A 24 -5.30 1.13 3.41
C LYS A 24 -5.76 -0.03 2.52
N ALA A 25 -5.59 0.08 1.21
CA ALA A 25 -5.93 -0.99 0.28
C ALA A 25 -5.08 -2.25 0.53
N GLY A 26 -3.77 -2.09 0.75
CA GLY A 26 -2.87 -3.19 1.13
C GLY A 26 -3.30 -3.88 2.44
N LYS A 27 -3.62 -3.09 3.47
CA LYS A 27 -4.09 -3.62 4.76
C LYS A 27 -5.38 -4.42 4.60
N GLN A 28 -6.35 -3.85 3.89
CA GLN A 28 -7.64 -4.50 3.65
C GLN A 28 -7.47 -5.83 2.90
N PHE A 29 -6.59 -5.88 1.90
CA PHE A 29 -6.31 -7.12 1.18
C PHE A 29 -5.75 -8.21 2.10
N THR A 30 -4.78 -7.88 2.97
CA THR A 30 -4.23 -8.83 3.94
C THR A 30 -5.29 -9.27 4.96
N ASP A 31 -6.14 -8.35 5.43
CA ASP A 31 -7.24 -8.68 6.34
C ASP A 31 -8.25 -9.64 5.72
N ASP A 32 -8.59 -9.44 4.44
CA ASP A 32 -9.47 -10.34 3.71
C ASP A 32 -8.86 -11.75 3.56
N LEU A 33 -7.54 -11.85 3.34
CA LEU A 33 -6.82 -13.13 3.31
C LEU A 33 -6.85 -13.83 4.67
N ILE A 34 -6.66 -13.09 5.76
CA ILE A 34 -6.72 -13.62 7.13
C ILE A 34 -8.14 -14.11 7.44
N ALA A 35 -9.15 -13.30 7.15
CA ALA A 35 -10.56 -13.62 7.41
C ALA A 35 -11.01 -14.89 6.65
N ARG A 36 -10.45 -15.13 5.46
CA ARG A 36 -10.70 -16.32 4.64
C ARG A 36 -9.78 -17.50 4.98
N ASN A 37 -8.85 -17.34 5.93
CA ASN A 37 -7.81 -18.31 6.29
C ASN A 37 -6.95 -18.75 5.10
N LEU A 38 -6.72 -17.85 4.14
CA LEU A 38 -5.92 -18.10 2.93
C LEU A 38 -4.47 -17.66 3.07
N LEU A 39 -4.15 -16.78 4.02
CA LEU A 39 -2.83 -16.16 4.14
C LEU A 39 -1.68 -17.19 4.23
N LYS A 40 -1.91 -18.33 4.87
CA LYS A 40 -0.90 -19.39 5.03
C LYS A 40 -0.50 -20.07 3.72
N ASP A 41 -1.38 -20.04 2.72
CA ASP A 41 -1.16 -20.66 1.42
C ASP A 41 -0.60 -19.67 0.39
N VAL A 42 -0.51 -18.38 0.74
CA VAL A 42 0.02 -17.33 -0.14
C VAL A 42 1.54 -17.38 -0.16
N THR A 43 2.12 -17.70 -1.31
CA THR A 43 3.58 -17.71 -1.53
C THR A 43 4.09 -16.47 -2.27
N ARG A 44 3.20 -15.71 -2.91
CA ARG A 44 3.54 -14.51 -3.68
C ARG A 44 2.35 -13.55 -3.75
N VAL A 45 2.63 -12.26 -3.60
CA VAL A 45 1.69 -11.16 -3.87
C VAL A 45 2.21 -10.35 -5.04
N VAL A 46 1.33 -10.02 -5.98
CA VAL A 46 1.61 -9.11 -7.10
C VAL A 46 0.66 -7.94 -6.97
N VAL A 47 1.20 -6.72 -7.07
CA VAL A 47 0.40 -5.49 -7.02
C VAL A 47 0.62 -4.72 -8.30
N ASP A 48 -0.43 -4.59 -9.08
CA ASP A 48 -0.43 -3.77 -10.28
C ASP A 48 -1.05 -2.40 -9.97
N VAL A 49 -0.35 -1.34 -10.37
CA VAL A 49 -0.78 0.03 -10.16
C VAL A 49 -1.14 0.64 -11.52
N TYR A 50 -2.27 1.34 -11.60
CA TYR A 50 -2.82 1.84 -12.87
C TYR A 50 -3.05 3.37 -12.84
N GLY A 51 -3.12 3.97 -14.03
CA GLY A 51 -3.53 5.36 -14.23
C GLY A 51 -2.58 6.40 -13.60
N SER A 52 -3.14 7.44 -13.00
CA SER A 52 -2.36 8.51 -12.35
C SER A 52 -1.49 8.02 -11.20
N LEU A 53 -1.93 6.95 -10.53
CA LEU A 53 -1.23 6.34 -9.39
C LEU A 53 0.09 5.68 -9.82
N SER A 54 0.15 5.07 -11.00
CA SER A 54 1.38 4.44 -11.50
C SER A 54 2.37 5.46 -12.05
N LEU A 55 1.87 6.53 -12.67
CA LEU A 55 2.69 7.59 -13.27
C LEU A 55 3.53 8.35 -12.24
N THR A 56 2.98 8.56 -11.04
CA THR A 56 3.64 9.36 -9.99
C THR A 56 3.99 8.56 -8.74
N GLY A 57 3.72 7.25 -8.74
CA GLY A 57 3.77 6.41 -7.54
C GLY A 57 5.14 6.36 -6.87
N LYS A 58 6.24 6.26 -7.65
CA LYS A 58 7.60 6.28 -7.10
C LYS A 58 7.95 7.60 -6.40
N GLY A 59 7.53 8.73 -6.96
CA GLY A 59 7.79 10.05 -6.37
C GLY A 59 6.97 10.34 -5.11
N HIS A 60 5.89 9.60 -4.90
CA HIS A 60 5.01 9.72 -3.73
C HIS A 60 5.12 8.55 -2.73
N HIS A 61 6.12 7.68 -2.91
CA HIS A 61 6.34 6.49 -2.08
C HIS A 61 5.12 5.55 -2.03
N THR A 62 4.37 5.46 -3.14
CA THR A 62 3.19 4.59 -3.25
C THR A 62 3.55 3.12 -3.11
N ASP A 63 4.69 2.71 -3.65
CA ASP A 63 5.25 1.38 -3.50
C ASP A 63 5.47 1.01 -2.03
N ILE A 64 6.14 1.88 -1.28
CA ILE A 64 6.36 1.72 0.17
C ILE A 64 5.02 1.70 0.91
N ALA A 65 4.10 2.60 0.56
CA ALA A 65 2.78 2.65 1.20
C ALA A 65 2.01 1.33 1.03
N ILE A 66 1.99 0.77 -0.18
CA ILE A 66 1.34 -0.51 -0.48
C ILE A 66 1.94 -1.62 0.38
N ILE A 67 3.27 -1.74 0.40
CA ILE A 67 3.93 -2.84 1.12
C ILE A 67 3.74 -2.70 2.64
N MET A 68 3.81 -1.48 3.20
CA MET A 68 3.52 -1.28 4.61
C MET A 68 2.09 -1.71 4.95
N GLY A 69 1.14 -1.40 4.06
CA GLY A 69 -0.24 -1.85 4.17
C GLY A 69 -0.35 -3.37 4.17
N LEU A 70 0.29 -4.03 3.19
CA LEU A 70 0.33 -5.49 3.10
C LEU A 70 0.96 -6.15 4.34
N ALA A 71 1.95 -5.48 4.95
CA ALA A 71 2.59 -5.90 6.20
C ALA A 71 1.70 -5.71 7.45
N GLY A 72 0.49 -5.18 7.30
CA GLY A 72 -0.47 -5.04 8.39
C GLY A 72 -0.54 -3.66 9.03
N ASN A 73 0.14 -2.65 8.47
CA ASN A 73 0.14 -1.30 9.04
C ASN A 73 -1.06 -0.45 8.56
N LEU A 74 -1.44 0.54 9.37
CA LEU A 74 -2.44 1.54 9.02
C LEU A 74 -1.81 2.95 9.00
N PRO A 75 -2.25 3.85 8.12
CA PRO A 75 -1.65 5.19 7.98
C PRO A 75 -1.69 6.08 9.21
N ASP A 76 -2.62 5.83 10.13
CA ASP A 76 -2.84 6.61 11.34
C ASP A 76 -2.09 6.06 12.56
N THR A 77 -1.58 4.83 12.49
CA THR A 77 -0.89 4.15 13.61
C THR A 77 0.49 3.61 13.26
N VAL A 78 0.91 3.70 12.00
CA VAL A 78 2.22 3.22 11.54
C VAL A 78 3.35 3.99 12.23
N ASP A 79 4.33 3.24 12.74
CA ASP A 79 5.57 3.81 13.25
C ASP A 79 6.48 4.23 12.08
N ILE A 80 6.51 5.53 11.81
CA ILE A 80 7.31 6.13 10.72
C ILE A 80 8.81 6.20 11.04
N ASP A 81 9.20 6.13 12.30
CA ASP A 81 10.61 6.20 12.70
C ASP A 81 11.29 4.81 12.59
N SER A 82 10.49 3.75 12.45
CA SER A 82 10.96 2.36 12.25
C SER A 82 11.50 2.06 10.83
N HIS A 83 11.57 3.04 9.93
CA HIS A 83 12.19 2.90 8.61
C HIS A 83 13.71 2.65 8.76
N PRO A 84 14.32 1.47 8.39
CA PRO A 84 14.02 0.67 7.19
C PRO A 84 14.25 -0.87 7.36
N GLN A 85 13.76 -1.53 8.42
CA GLN A 85 13.99 -2.99 8.56
C GLN A 85 12.96 -3.87 7.83
N PHE A 86 11.78 -3.34 7.49
CA PHE A 86 10.67 -4.15 6.92
C PHE A 86 10.88 -4.66 5.49
N TYR A 87 11.76 -4.03 4.70
CA TYR A 87 11.90 -4.29 3.26
C TYR A 87 13.18 -5.00 2.88
N SER A 88 14.14 -5.09 3.81
CA SER A 88 15.47 -5.65 3.54
C SER A 88 15.43 -7.14 3.19
N GLY A 89 14.34 -7.84 3.51
CA GLY A 89 14.11 -9.26 3.18
C GLY A 89 13.11 -9.49 2.03
N CYS A 90 12.53 -8.44 1.45
CA CYS A 90 11.53 -8.58 0.37
C CYS A 90 12.19 -8.33 -0.99
N GLU A 91 12.23 -9.35 -1.84
CA GLU A 91 12.53 -9.16 -3.27
C GLU A 91 11.34 -8.43 -3.92
N TYR A 92 11.43 -7.11 -4.01
CA TYR A 92 10.46 -6.28 -4.70
C TYR A 92 11.06 -5.63 -5.93
N SER A 93 10.31 -5.66 -7.04
CA SER A 93 10.68 -4.99 -8.28
C SER A 93 9.57 -4.03 -8.73
N TRP A 94 9.90 -2.76 -8.91
CA TRP A 94 9.01 -1.80 -9.58
C TRP A 94 9.27 -1.80 -11.07
N SER A 95 8.29 -2.20 -11.88
CA SER A 95 8.33 -2.06 -13.32
C SER A 95 7.27 -1.03 -13.78
N PRO A 96 7.69 0.15 -14.27
CA PRO A 96 6.74 1.17 -14.74
C PRO A 96 5.93 0.72 -15.97
N ASP A 97 6.32 -0.36 -16.65
CA ASP A 97 5.68 -0.89 -17.86
C ASP A 97 4.85 -2.16 -17.63
N ALA A 98 4.70 -2.64 -16.38
CA ALA A 98 3.98 -3.90 -16.10
C ALA A 98 2.50 -3.88 -16.53
N GLY A 99 1.86 -2.71 -16.53
CA GLY A 99 0.48 -2.51 -17.01
C GLY A 99 0.27 -2.63 -18.52
N LYS A 100 1.33 -2.95 -19.31
CA LYS A 100 1.23 -3.29 -20.74
C LYS A 100 1.11 -4.80 -20.99
N ARG A 101 0.92 -5.63 -19.96
CA ARG A 101 0.57 -7.03 -20.15
C ARG A 101 -0.88 -7.09 -20.64
N SER A 102 -1.02 -7.44 -21.92
CA SER A 102 -2.25 -7.70 -22.67
C SER A 102 -3.36 -8.25 -21.77
N ALA A 103 -4.54 -7.62 -21.86
CA ALA A 103 -5.81 -8.27 -21.57
C ALA A 103 -5.98 -9.55 -22.41
#